data_AF-A0AAU1L3T4-F1
#
_entry.id   AF-A0AAU1L3T4-F1
#
_cell.length_a   1.000
_cell.length_b   1.000
_cell.length_c   1.000
_cell.angle_alpha   90.00
_cell.angle_beta   90.00
_cell.angle_gamma   90.00
#
_symmetry.space_group_name_H-M   'P 1'
#
loop_
_entity.id
_entity.type
_entity.pdbx_description
1 polymer ?
#
loop_
_entity_poly.entity_id
_entity_poly.type
_entity_poly.pdbx_seq_one_letter_code
_entity_poly.pdbx_strand_id
1 'polypeptide(L)'
;MTAPKTVEAWHRVESRADLVAYLLLLSAEDEAARAHRGIDGFLWGWVTVLERHLDGTAALGGWRGLACQLYRARTAEPRQDPALAEPPTDEDAVSDAADLRRYVATLAVDFARDRREMHARAARGLWAGDGGSWAHGTPHAWLDSWAAWLAATPWAHELQPVTWRSIAEQLSAAQIYE
;
A
#
# COMPACT_ATOMS: atom_id res chain seq x y z
N MET A 1 -18.67 22.08 15.83
CA MET A 1 -17.35 21.96 15.19
C MET A 1 -17.43 20.87 14.14
N THR A 2 -17.53 21.26 12.88
CA THR A 2 -17.46 20.33 11.74
C THR A 2 -16.03 19.78 11.69
N ALA A 3 -15.88 18.45 11.75
CA ALA A 3 -14.58 17.81 11.58
C ALA A 3 -13.95 18.32 10.27
N PRO A 4 -12.65 18.67 10.25
CA PRO A 4 -12.00 19.13 9.03
C PRO A 4 -12.22 18.07 7.95
N LYS A 5 -12.67 18.50 6.76
CA LYS A 5 -12.73 17.59 5.60
C LYS A 5 -11.34 17.00 5.40
N THR A 6 -11.26 15.68 5.43
CA THR A 6 -10.06 14.83 5.55
C THR A 6 -9.05 14.93 4.40
N VAL A 7 -9.38 15.74 3.39
CA VAL A 7 -8.66 15.97 2.12
C VAL A 7 -7.20 16.40 2.32
N GLU A 8 -6.83 16.85 3.52
CA GLU A 8 -5.51 17.44 3.81
C GLU A 8 -4.85 16.91 5.11
N ALA A 9 -5.38 15.86 5.73
CA ALA A 9 -4.82 15.33 6.99
C ALA A 9 -3.35 14.89 6.85
N TRP A 10 -2.94 14.49 5.64
CA TRP A 10 -1.55 14.12 5.31
C TRP A 10 -0.53 15.24 5.57
N HIS A 11 -0.92 16.52 5.50
CA HIS A 11 0.00 17.64 5.74
C HIS A 11 0.58 17.64 7.17
N ARG A 12 -0.12 17.03 8.12
CA ARG A 12 0.26 16.96 9.54
C ARG A 12 1.12 15.75 9.86
N VAL A 13 1.38 14.87 8.90
CA VAL A 13 2.15 13.65 9.13
C VAL A 13 3.63 13.99 9.16
N GLU A 14 4.22 14.05 10.35
CA GLU A 14 5.63 14.39 10.53
C GLU A 14 6.45 13.25 11.15
N SER A 15 5.76 12.30 11.77
CA SER A 15 6.37 11.17 12.45
C SER A 15 5.71 9.84 12.07
N ARG A 16 6.33 8.74 12.49
CA ARG A 16 5.74 7.40 12.41
C ARG A 16 4.37 7.33 13.10
N ALA A 17 4.24 7.92 14.29
CA ALA A 17 2.99 7.89 15.05
C ALA A 17 1.87 8.62 14.28
N ASP A 18 2.21 9.73 13.61
CA ASP A 18 1.25 10.44 12.77
C ASP A 18 0.88 9.62 11.53
N LEU A 19 1.83 8.89 10.93
CA LEU A 19 1.53 7.99 9.80
C LEU A 19 0.59 6.87 10.25
N VAL A 20 0.83 6.24 11.41
CA VAL A 20 -0.07 5.23 11.98
C VAL A 20 -1.49 5.79 12.14
N ALA A 21 -1.62 6.97 12.77
CA ALA A 21 -2.92 7.62 12.93
C ALA A 21 -3.57 7.95 11.57
N TYR A 22 -2.76 8.33 10.57
CA TYR A 22 -3.23 8.63 9.23
C TYR A 22 -3.69 7.39 8.45
N LEU A 23 -2.99 6.25 8.59
CA LEU A 23 -3.42 4.98 7.99
C LEU A 23 -4.74 4.50 8.57
N LEU A 24 -4.93 4.59 9.89
CA LEU A 24 -6.19 4.26 10.56
C LEU A 24 -7.34 5.19 10.10
N LEU A 25 -7.04 6.47 9.88
CA LEU A 25 -7.99 7.41 9.31
C LEU A 25 -8.39 7.01 7.88
N LEU A 26 -7.42 6.66 7.03
CA LEU A 26 -7.70 6.18 5.67
C LEU A 26 -8.51 4.89 5.66
N SER A 27 -8.21 3.97 6.58
CA SER A 27 -8.92 2.69 6.76
C SER A 27 -10.41 2.94 7.04
N ALA A 28 -10.72 3.75 8.06
CA ALA A 28 -12.09 4.09 8.43
C ALA A 28 -12.87 4.77 7.28
N GLU A 29 -12.20 5.59 6.46
CA GLU A 29 -12.84 6.21 5.31
C GLU A 29 -13.07 5.27 4.14
N ASP A 30 -12.17 4.32 3.88
CA ASP A 30 -12.36 3.34 2.82
C ASP A 30 -13.45 2.32 3.18
N GLU A 31 -13.58 1.97 4.46
CA GLU A 31 -14.75 1.23 4.97
C GLU A 31 -16.06 1.99 4.67
N ALA A 32 -16.09 3.30 4.90
CA ALA A 32 -17.29 4.11 4.75
C ALA A 32 -17.64 4.52 3.30
N ALA A 33 -16.66 4.75 2.43
CA ALA A 33 -16.87 5.47 1.16
C ALA A 33 -16.47 4.72 -0.12
N ARG A 34 -15.66 3.65 -0.05
CA ARG A 34 -14.95 3.12 -1.25
C ARG A 34 -14.81 1.60 -1.32
N ALA A 35 -15.80 0.86 -0.87
CA ALA A 35 -15.86 -0.61 -0.94
C ALA A 35 -15.77 -1.23 -2.37
N HIS A 36 -15.54 -0.45 -3.43
CA HIS A 36 -15.53 -0.94 -4.83
C HIS A 36 -14.12 -1.06 -5.44
N ARG A 37 -13.10 -0.45 -4.84
CA ARG A 37 -11.71 -0.59 -5.32
C ARG A 37 -10.99 -1.59 -4.42
N GLY A 38 -10.54 -2.72 -4.97
CA GLY A 38 -9.71 -3.68 -4.26
C GLY A 38 -8.30 -3.14 -3.96
N ILE A 39 -7.50 -3.90 -3.20
CA ILE A 39 -6.10 -3.55 -2.90
C ILE A 39 -5.30 -3.32 -4.18
N ASP A 40 -5.48 -4.17 -5.19
CA ASP A 40 -4.89 -4.00 -6.53
C ASP A 40 -5.19 -2.63 -7.15
N GLY A 41 -6.43 -2.16 -7.05
CA GLY A 41 -6.79 -0.84 -7.57
C GLY A 41 -6.13 0.31 -6.82
N PHE A 42 -5.89 0.17 -5.52
CA PHE A 42 -5.10 1.14 -4.74
C PHE A 42 -3.63 1.12 -5.19
N LEU A 43 -3.02 -0.07 -5.29
CA LEU A 43 -1.63 -0.25 -5.70
C LEU A 43 -1.38 0.29 -7.11
N TRP A 44 -2.25 0.02 -8.09
CA TRP A 44 -2.15 0.62 -9.44
C TRP A 44 -2.34 2.15 -9.44
N GLY A 45 -3.16 2.66 -8.53
CA GLY A 45 -3.26 4.11 -8.29
C GLY A 45 -1.92 4.68 -7.83
N TRP A 46 -1.23 3.96 -6.95
CA TRP A 46 0.10 4.36 -6.48
C TRP A 46 1.19 4.23 -7.56
N VAL A 47 1.17 3.16 -8.38
CA VAL A 47 2.05 3.04 -9.57
C VAL A 47 1.94 4.28 -10.47
N THR A 48 0.72 4.77 -10.67
CA THR A 48 0.45 5.99 -11.47
C THR A 48 1.01 7.25 -10.81
N VAL A 49 0.99 7.33 -9.48
CA VAL A 49 1.61 8.45 -8.73
C VAL A 49 3.13 8.38 -8.81
N LEU A 50 3.73 7.20 -8.66
CA LEU A 50 5.18 7.00 -8.69
C LEU A 50 5.77 7.31 -10.06
N GLU A 51 5.05 6.99 -11.16
CA GLU A 51 5.47 7.34 -12.52
C GLU A 51 5.80 8.84 -12.67
N ARG A 52 5.01 9.71 -12.03
CA ARG A 52 5.21 11.17 -12.06
C ARG A 52 6.42 11.65 -11.25
N HIS A 53 7.03 10.78 -10.45
CA HIS A 53 8.21 11.06 -9.64
C HIS A 53 9.48 10.44 -10.23
N LEU A 54 9.40 9.77 -11.39
CA LEU A 54 10.55 9.15 -12.06
C LEU A 54 11.54 10.16 -12.67
N ASP A 55 11.15 11.44 -12.78
CA ASP A 55 12.04 12.54 -13.19
C ASP A 55 12.99 12.96 -12.03
N GLY A 56 13.76 11.99 -11.53
CA GLY A 56 15.19 12.10 -11.18
C GLY A 56 15.64 12.81 -9.90
N THR A 57 14.80 13.57 -9.19
CA THR A 57 15.28 14.31 -7.99
C THR A 57 14.28 14.42 -6.83
N ALA A 58 13.08 13.84 -6.98
CA ALA A 58 12.04 13.96 -5.96
C ALA A 58 12.37 13.09 -4.75
N ALA A 59 12.89 13.72 -3.68
CA ALA A 59 12.97 13.09 -2.38
C ALA A 59 11.56 12.70 -1.91
N LEU A 60 11.46 11.54 -1.25
CA LEU A 60 10.24 10.98 -0.68
C LEU A 60 9.50 11.93 0.26
N GLY A 61 10.16 12.98 0.76
CA GLY A 61 9.58 13.97 1.66
C GLY A 61 9.33 13.45 3.08
N GLY A 62 9.99 12.35 3.47
CA GLY A 62 9.81 11.72 4.78
C GLY A 62 8.41 11.13 4.96
N TRP A 63 7.96 11.09 6.21
CA TRP A 63 6.61 10.61 6.57
C TRP A 63 5.49 11.41 5.88
N ARG A 64 5.66 12.74 5.77
CA ARG A 64 4.69 13.62 5.11
C ARG A 64 4.52 13.30 3.64
N GLY A 65 5.64 13.09 2.94
CA GLY A 65 5.59 12.81 1.51
C GLY A 65 5.06 11.40 1.21
N LEU A 66 5.33 10.40 2.08
CA LEU A 66 4.63 9.11 2.02
C LEU A 66 3.11 9.28 2.20
N ALA A 67 2.67 9.99 3.23
CA ALA A 67 1.24 10.26 3.44
C ALA A 67 0.57 10.98 2.25
N CYS A 68 1.29 11.92 1.63
CA CYS A 68 0.86 12.60 0.40
C CYS A 68 0.72 11.63 -0.78
N GLN A 69 1.68 10.71 -0.95
CA GLN A 69 1.59 9.68 -2.00
C GLN A 69 0.39 8.77 -1.79
N LEU A 70 0.14 8.31 -0.57
CA LEU A 70 -1.04 7.49 -0.24
C LEU A 70 -2.35 8.22 -0.52
N TYR A 71 -2.44 9.50 -0.12
CA TYR A 71 -3.57 10.36 -0.45
C TYR A 71 -3.81 10.41 -1.97
N ARG A 72 -2.76 10.72 -2.74
CA ARG A 72 -2.83 10.83 -4.20
C ARG A 72 -3.21 9.50 -4.84
N ALA A 73 -2.60 8.40 -4.42
CA ALA A 73 -2.85 7.04 -4.94
C ALA A 73 -4.32 6.66 -4.81
N ARG A 74 -4.91 6.98 -3.65
CA ARG A 74 -6.33 6.74 -3.35
C ARG A 74 -7.28 7.49 -4.28
N THR A 75 -6.86 8.64 -4.79
CA THR A 75 -7.65 9.49 -5.72
C THR A 75 -7.25 9.34 -7.18
N ALA A 76 -6.13 8.69 -7.47
CA ALA A 76 -5.63 8.52 -8.82
C ALA A 76 -6.47 7.52 -9.59
N GLU A 77 -6.69 7.78 -10.88
CA GLU A 77 -7.20 6.78 -11.81
C GLU A 77 -6.09 5.73 -12.05
N PRO A 78 -6.33 4.44 -11.77
CA PRO A 78 -5.28 3.43 -11.87
C PRO A 78 -5.03 3.11 -13.33
N ARG A 79 -3.77 3.17 -13.75
CA ARG A 79 -3.33 2.63 -15.03
C ARG A 79 -2.68 1.28 -14.78
N GLN A 80 -3.32 0.23 -15.28
CA GLN A 80 -2.81 -1.12 -15.16
C GLN A 80 -1.83 -1.39 -16.30
N ASP A 81 -0.59 -1.69 -15.94
CA ASP A 81 0.41 -2.17 -16.88
C ASP A 81 1.11 -3.40 -16.29
N PRO A 82 0.52 -4.60 -16.41
CA PRO A 82 1.09 -5.81 -15.82
C PRO A 82 2.49 -6.15 -16.33
N ALA A 83 2.93 -5.60 -17.48
CA ALA A 83 4.28 -5.80 -17.99
C ALA A 83 5.35 -5.09 -17.14
N LEU A 84 4.94 -4.13 -16.30
CA LEU A 84 5.81 -3.46 -15.33
C LEU A 84 6.16 -4.35 -14.13
N ALA A 85 5.33 -5.36 -13.84
CA ALA A 85 5.60 -6.30 -12.78
C ALA A 85 6.76 -7.22 -13.20
N GLU A 86 7.80 -7.24 -12.38
CA GLU A 86 8.91 -8.17 -12.52
C GLU A 86 8.73 -9.34 -11.53
N PRO A 87 9.43 -10.48 -11.75
CA PRO A 87 9.49 -11.57 -10.76
C PRO A 87 9.81 -11.00 -9.37
N PRO A 88 9.29 -11.61 -8.29
CA PRO A 88 9.34 -11.05 -6.95
C PRO A 88 10.74 -10.56 -6.64
N THR A 89 10.86 -9.25 -6.57
CA THR A 89 12.08 -8.58 -6.16
C THR A 89 12.00 -8.48 -4.64
N ASP A 90 13.04 -8.94 -3.96
CA ASP A 90 13.22 -8.73 -2.53
C ASP A 90 13.06 -7.23 -2.21
N GLU A 91 12.39 -6.87 -1.11
CA GLU A 91 12.33 -5.49 -0.63
C GLU A 91 13.73 -4.83 -0.57
N ASP A 92 14.78 -5.62 -0.30
CA ASP A 92 16.18 -5.17 -0.25
C ASP A 92 16.68 -4.58 -1.57
N ALA A 93 16.11 -5.02 -2.70
CA ALA A 93 16.45 -4.55 -4.03
C ALA A 93 15.85 -3.17 -4.37
N VAL A 94 14.94 -2.65 -3.54
CA VAL A 94 14.29 -1.35 -3.80
C VAL A 94 15.21 -0.21 -3.39
N SER A 95 15.84 0.43 -4.37
CA SER A 95 16.79 1.53 -4.15
C SER A 95 16.24 2.90 -4.54
N ASP A 96 15.34 2.95 -5.53
CA ASP A 96 14.77 4.19 -6.05
C ASP A 96 13.24 4.13 -6.29
N ALA A 97 12.69 5.20 -6.84
CA ALA A 97 11.26 5.31 -7.16
C ALA A 97 10.82 4.36 -8.28
N ALA A 98 11.71 4.04 -9.24
CA ALA A 98 11.42 3.10 -10.31
C ALA A 98 11.36 1.67 -9.77
N ASP A 99 12.26 1.31 -8.86
CA ASP A 99 12.25 0.04 -8.14
C ASP A 99 10.97 -0.10 -7.32
N LEU A 100 10.60 0.92 -6.52
CA LEU A 100 9.37 0.85 -5.74
C LEU A 100 8.14 0.75 -6.66
N ARG A 101 8.15 1.46 -7.80
CA ARG A 101 7.05 1.38 -8.78
C ARG A 101 6.89 -0.03 -9.33
N ARG A 102 7.99 -0.72 -9.65
CA ARG A 102 7.98 -2.13 -10.09
C ARG A 102 7.52 -3.05 -8.96
N TYR A 103 8.04 -2.86 -7.76
CA TYR A 103 7.65 -3.63 -6.58
C TYR A 103 6.14 -3.53 -6.31
N VAL A 104 5.59 -2.31 -6.26
CA VAL A 104 4.14 -2.08 -6.09
C VAL A 104 3.32 -2.68 -7.23
N ALA A 105 3.81 -2.65 -8.48
CA ALA A 105 3.15 -3.30 -9.60
C ALA A 105 3.13 -4.84 -9.44
N THR A 106 4.24 -5.43 -8.97
CA THR A 106 4.32 -6.86 -8.64
C THR A 106 3.31 -7.23 -7.56
N LEU A 107 3.19 -6.46 -6.48
CA LEU A 107 2.16 -6.69 -5.45
C LEU A 107 0.73 -6.62 -6.00
N ALA A 108 0.47 -5.67 -6.90
CA ALA A 108 -0.85 -5.51 -7.50
C ALA A 108 -1.21 -6.71 -8.39
N VAL A 109 -0.25 -7.22 -9.17
CA VAL A 109 -0.43 -8.42 -10.00
C VAL A 109 -0.61 -9.67 -9.14
N ASP A 110 0.19 -9.80 -8.08
CA ASP A 110 0.16 -10.91 -7.13
C ASP A 110 -1.21 -11.00 -6.43
N PHE A 111 -1.68 -9.91 -5.81
CA PHE A 111 -3.01 -9.84 -5.21
C PHE A 111 -4.12 -10.19 -6.21
N ALA A 112 -4.05 -9.65 -7.43
CA ALA A 112 -5.07 -9.91 -8.45
C ALA A 112 -5.06 -11.39 -8.90
N ARG A 113 -3.90 -12.04 -8.94
CA ARG A 113 -3.77 -13.48 -9.21
C ARG A 113 -4.39 -14.28 -8.07
N ASP A 114 -3.97 -14.03 -6.85
CA ASP A 114 -4.40 -14.79 -5.67
C ASP A 114 -5.91 -14.67 -5.45
N ARG A 115 -6.47 -13.47 -5.64
CA ARG A 115 -7.92 -13.26 -5.59
C ARG A 115 -8.67 -14.04 -6.68
N ARG A 116 -8.13 -14.13 -7.90
CA ARG A 116 -8.74 -14.95 -8.99
C ARG A 116 -8.69 -16.44 -8.64
N GLU A 117 -7.58 -16.92 -8.12
CA GLU A 117 -7.42 -18.32 -7.73
C GLU A 117 -8.36 -18.68 -6.58
N MET A 118 -8.48 -17.81 -5.58
CA MET A 118 -9.43 -17.93 -4.48
C MET A 118 -10.87 -18.04 -5.00
N HIS A 119 -11.31 -17.12 -5.86
CA HIS A 119 -12.65 -17.18 -6.45
C HIS A 119 -12.87 -18.45 -7.29
N ALA A 120 -11.86 -18.90 -8.03
CA ALA A 120 -11.93 -20.13 -8.81
C ALA A 120 -12.04 -21.39 -7.92
N ARG A 121 -11.37 -21.42 -6.77
CA ARG A 121 -11.51 -22.48 -5.75
C ARG A 121 -12.90 -22.47 -5.12
N ALA A 122 -13.37 -21.30 -4.70
CA ALA A 122 -14.71 -21.13 -4.12
C ALA A 122 -15.81 -21.57 -5.09
N ALA A 123 -15.70 -21.21 -6.38
CA ALA A 123 -16.64 -21.63 -7.43
C ALA A 123 -16.69 -23.15 -7.63
N ARG A 124 -15.64 -23.88 -7.24
CA ARG A 124 -15.57 -25.35 -7.27
C ARG A 124 -16.01 -26.00 -5.95
N GLY A 125 -16.49 -25.20 -4.99
CA GLY A 125 -16.86 -25.67 -3.65
C GLY A 125 -15.66 -26.11 -2.79
N LEU A 126 -14.44 -25.74 -3.20
CA LEU A 126 -13.23 -26.02 -2.44
C LEU A 126 -13.08 -24.98 -1.33
N TRP A 127 -12.52 -25.40 -0.19
CA TRP A 127 -12.15 -24.48 0.87
C TRP A 127 -11.16 -23.44 0.33
N ALA A 128 -11.49 -22.18 0.53
CA ALA A 128 -10.74 -21.03 0.04
C ALA A 128 -9.84 -20.41 1.14
N GLY A 129 -9.84 -20.97 2.34
CA GLY A 129 -9.15 -20.41 3.51
C GLY A 129 -7.65 -20.65 3.55
N ASP A 130 -7.10 -21.57 2.74
CA ASP A 130 -5.66 -21.89 2.77
C ASP A 130 -4.81 -20.95 1.88
N GLY A 131 -5.43 -19.89 1.32
CA GLY A 131 -4.77 -18.93 0.42
C GLY A 131 -4.09 -17.75 1.12
N GLY A 132 -4.01 -17.77 2.45
CA GLY A 132 -3.54 -16.64 3.25
C GLY A 132 -4.53 -15.48 3.30
N SER A 133 -4.41 -14.64 4.32
CA SER A 133 -5.28 -13.48 4.51
C SER A 133 -5.15 -12.44 3.38
N TRP A 134 -4.07 -12.46 2.61
CA TRP A 134 -3.84 -11.58 1.46
C TRP A 134 -4.93 -11.67 0.39
N ALA A 135 -5.31 -12.88 -0.06
CA ALA A 135 -6.29 -13.07 -1.12
C ALA A 135 -7.72 -12.63 -0.76
N HIS A 136 -8.00 -12.52 0.54
CA HIS A 136 -9.28 -12.10 1.13
C HIS A 136 -9.26 -10.63 1.58
N GLY A 137 -8.12 -9.96 1.45
CA GLY A 137 -7.87 -8.63 2.00
C GLY A 137 -8.74 -7.54 1.36
N THR A 138 -9.27 -6.67 2.20
CA THR A 138 -9.88 -5.39 1.81
C THR A 138 -8.84 -4.27 1.96
N PRO A 139 -8.99 -3.13 1.25
CA PRO A 139 -8.12 -1.97 1.46
C PRO A 139 -8.06 -1.51 2.93
N HIS A 140 -9.19 -1.51 3.65
CA HIS A 140 -9.20 -1.11 5.06
C HIS A 140 -8.42 -2.10 5.94
N ALA A 141 -8.61 -3.42 5.76
CA ALA A 141 -7.91 -4.43 6.56
C ALA A 141 -6.40 -4.40 6.29
N TRP A 142 -6.00 -4.12 5.05
CA TRP A 142 -4.61 -3.92 4.68
C TRP A 142 -4.01 -2.66 5.31
N LEU A 143 -4.72 -1.54 5.30
CA LEU A 143 -4.29 -0.30 5.96
C LEU A 143 -4.20 -0.47 7.49
N ASP A 144 -5.13 -1.18 8.11
CA ASP A 144 -5.10 -1.51 9.53
C ASP A 144 -3.91 -2.39 9.87
N SER A 145 -3.62 -3.40 9.04
CA SER A 145 -2.48 -4.29 9.25
C SER A 145 -1.15 -3.56 9.11
N TRP A 146 -1.04 -2.66 8.12
CA TRP A 146 0.12 -1.79 7.97
C TRP A 146 0.28 -0.87 9.19
N ALA A 147 -0.80 -0.25 9.66
CA ALA A 147 -0.78 0.61 10.84
C ALA A 147 -0.36 -0.16 12.11
N ALA A 148 -0.90 -1.36 12.30
CA ALA A 148 -0.60 -2.24 13.43
C ALA A 148 0.86 -2.68 13.41
N TRP A 149 1.39 -3.09 12.26
CA TRP A 149 2.80 -3.44 12.11
C TRP A 149 3.69 -2.24 12.43
N LEU A 150 3.45 -1.07 11.83
CA LEU A 150 4.22 0.14 12.09
C LEU A 150 4.24 0.55 13.58
N ALA A 151 3.12 0.36 14.27
CA ALA A 151 3.01 0.63 15.70
C ALA A 151 3.78 -0.40 16.55
N ALA A 152 3.76 -1.67 16.15
CA ALA A 152 4.38 -2.78 16.86
C ALA A 152 5.90 -2.90 16.61
N THR A 153 6.42 -2.44 15.46
CA THR A 153 7.83 -2.60 15.08
C THR A 153 8.75 -1.90 16.09
N PRO A 154 9.55 -2.66 16.88
CA PRO A 154 10.40 -2.10 17.93
C PRO A 154 11.70 -1.49 17.36
N TRP A 155 12.12 -1.91 16.17
CA TRP A 155 13.29 -1.36 15.44
C TRP A 155 12.95 -0.14 14.59
N ALA A 156 12.05 0.71 15.08
CA ALA A 156 11.53 1.89 14.36
C ALA A 156 12.59 2.88 13.86
N HIS A 157 13.80 2.81 14.41
CA HIS A 157 14.94 3.60 13.97
C HIS A 157 15.50 3.14 12.61
N GLU A 158 15.29 1.87 12.23
CA GLU A 158 15.70 1.32 10.93
C GLU A 158 14.77 1.81 9.79
N LEU A 159 13.52 2.14 10.12
CA LEU A 159 12.56 2.78 9.22
C LEU A 159 12.77 4.30 9.07
N GLN A 160 13.78 4.86 9.73
CA GLN A 160 14.18 6.26 9.59
C GLN A 160 15.62 6.36 9.03
N PRO A 161 15.85 7.17 7.99
CA PRO A 161 14.88 7.99 7.25
C PRO A 161 13.89 7.15 6.43
N VAL A 162 12.72 7.72 6.11
CA VAL A 162 11.79 7.07 5.17
C VAL A 162 12.44 7.02 3.79
N THR A 163 12.83 5.82 3.38
CA THR A 163 13.44 5.49 2.08
C THR A 163 12.50 4.63 1.24
N TRP A 164 12.80 4.52 -0.06
CA TRP A 164 12.07 3.61 -0.96
C TRP A 164 12.12 2.16 -0.47
N ARG A 165 13.29 1.70 0.00
CA ARG A 165 13.46 0.39 0.66
C ARG A 165 12.56 0.22 1.88
N SER A 166 12.60 1.16 2.83
CA SER A 166 11.79 1.07 4.05
C SER A 166 10.28 1.04 3.77
N ILE A 167 9.85 1.58 2.62
CA ILE A 167 8.45 1.47 2.16
C ILE A 167 8.19 0.08 1.60
N ALA A 168 9.09 -0.47 0.80
CA ALA A 168 8.96 -1.85 0.34
C ALA A 168 8.89 -2.84 1.51
N GLU A 169 9.76 -2.70 2.52
CA GLU A 169 9.71 -3.48 3.78
C GLU A 169 8.36 -3.35 4.49
N GLN A 170 7.84 -2.12 4.62
CA GLN A 170 6.53 -1.86 5.19
C GLN A 170 5.39 -2.54 4.42
N LEU A 171 5.44 -2.51 3.08
CA LEU A 171 4.44 -3.14 2.22
C LEU A 171 4.55 -4.66 2.23
N SER A 172 5.76 -5.21 2.33
CA SER A 172 6.05 -6.63 2.53
C SER A 172 5.41 -7.12 3.82
N ALA A 173 5.65 -6.41 4.94
CA ALA A 173 5.07 -6.76 6.22
C ALA A 173 3.54 -6.55 6.30
N ALA A 174 3.00 -5.60 5.54
CA ALA A 174 1.56 -5.39 5.43
C ALA A 174 0.87 -6.44 4.55
N GLN A 175 1.60 -7.19 3.72
CA GLN A 175 1.07 -8.40 3.10
C GLN A 175 0.88 -9.42 4.21
N ILE A 176 -0.37 -9.63 4.58
CA ILE A 176 -0.74 -10.60 5.61
C ILE A 176 -0.60 -12.01 5.00
N TYR A 177 0.64 -12.49 4.89
CA TYR A 177 0.91 -13.91 4.65
C TYR A 177 0.78 -14.64 6.00
N GLU A 178 -0.03 -15.70 5.99
CA GLU A 178 -0.23 -16.60 7.13
C GLU A 178 0.95 -17.56 7.31
#